data_AF-A0A0N4VQB7-F1
#
_entry.id   AF-A0A0N4VQB7-F1
#
_cell.length_a   1.000
_cell.length_b   1.000
_cell.length_c   1.000
_cell.angle_alpha   90.00
_cell.angle_beta   90.00
_cell.angle_gamma   90.00
#
_symmetry.space_group_name_H-M   'P 1'
#
loop_
_entity.id
_entity.type
_entity.pdbx_description
1 polymer ?
#
loop_
_entity_poly.entity_id
_entity_poly.type
_entity_poly.pdbx_seq_one_letter_code
_entity_poly.pdbx_strand_id
1 'polypeptide(L)'
;MYISLCERLSRTDENLPLLPLKNEFEYKHVKLPVRPLNDGERCLAITLGIGKLIEAEVLLRKVLPKHCEFFGVDPSALYNKALVESYNCTFFEAAIGDKTEGSKYFHIRHVALEEYSTEIVGRSNVINWLSIDIQAEEIALFPSLLKYGLLDKLNMHVCQLNMELHLAPFRLLPPRTGVVPIFKFLADALMSRRFHFYFQTL
;
A
#
# COMPACT_ATOMS: atom_id res chain seq x y z
N MET A 1 -14.29 6.69 1.67
CA MET A 1 -14.94 7.35 2.82
C MET A 1 -14.60 6.61 4.13
N TYR A 2 -13.64 6.99 4.97
CA TYR A 2 -12.56 8.00 4.96
C TYR A 2 -11.48 7.61 6.01
N ILE A 3 -10.27 8.22 6.01
CA ILE A 3 -9.69 8.75 7.28
C ILE A 3 -10.10 10.22 7.29
N SER A 4 -11.24 10.50 7.94
CA SER A 4 -12.11 11.70 8.01
C SER A 4 -12.34 12.66 6.79
N LEU A 5 -11.48 12.67 5.76
CA LEU A 5 -11.67 12.82 4.29
C LEU A 5 -10.30 12.99 3.59
N CYS A 6 -9.32 12.12 3.84
CA CYS A 6 -7.91 12.29 3.39
C CYS A 6 -7.41 13.74 3.63
N GLU A 7 -7.44 14.16 4.90
CA GLU A 7 -8.39 15.19 5.35
C GLU A 7 -8.45 16.56 4.65
N ARG A 8 -9.50 16.68 3.82
CA ARG A 8 -10.27 17.86 3.41
C ARG A 8 -9.57 18.93 2.58
N LEU A 9 -8.24 18.96 2.57
CA LEU A 9 -7.43 19.77 1.68
C LEU A 9 -6.10 19.04 1.42
N SER A 10 -5.81 18.67 0.18
CA SER A 10 -4.43 18.79 -0.31
C SER A 10 -4.17 20.25 -0.71
N ARG A 11 -4.39 21.18 0.24
CA ARG A 11 -3.68 22.46 0.18
C ARG A 11 -2.28 22.16 0.65
N THR A 12 -1.35 22.59 -0.18
CA THR A 12 0.09 22.54 0.01
C THR A 12 0.48 23.45 1.18
N ASP A 13 0.11 23.05 2.39
CA ASP A 13 0.73 23.57 3.59
C ASP A 13 2.14 22.94 3.64
N GLU A 14 3.18 23.78 3.70
CA GLU A 14 4.58 23.35 3.66
C GLU A 14 4.96 22.48 4.88
N ASN A 15 4.04 22.39 5.85
CA ASN A 15 4.14 21.65 7.10
C ASN A 15 3.13 20.48 7.17
N LEU A 16 2.97 19.68 6.11
CA LEU A 16 2.17 18.45 6.17
C LEU A 16 2.76 17.51 7.26
N PRO A 17 2.09 17.28 8.40
CA PRO A 17 2.70 16.60 9.52
C PRO A 17 2.60 15.08 9.33
N LEU A 18 3.55 14.55 8.55
CA LEU A 18 3.76 13.13 8.41
C LEU A 18 4.54 12.61 9.62
N LEU A 19 3.96 11.64 10.34
CA LEU A 19 4.65 10.91 11.39
C LEU A 19 5.55 9.84 10.74
N PRO A 20 6.88 9.89 10.92
CA PRO A 20 7.77 8.83 10.50
C PRO A 20 7.58 7.56 11.35
N LEU A 21 7.47 6.42 10.68
CA LEU A 21 7.37 5.08 11.24
C LEU A 21 8.62 4.30 10.79
N LYS A 22 9.62 4.28 11.66
CA LYS A 22 10.95 3.75 11.35
C LYS A 22 11.04 2.23 11.59
N ASN A 23 11.66 1.50 10.67
CA ASN A 23 12.25 0.18 10.93
C ASN A 23 13.79 0.23 10.86
N GLU A 24 14.50 -0.90 10.78
CA GLU A 24 15.97 -0.91 10.78
C GLU A 24 16.59 -0.09 9.62
N PHE A 25 15.98 -0.15 8.42
CA PHE A 25 16.57 0.38 7.18
C PHE A 25 15.76 1.50 6.51
N GLU A 26 14.45 1.56 6.69
CA GLU A 26 13.56 2.51 6.02
C GLU A 26 12.62 3.26 6.98
N TYR A 27 11.83 4.18 6.41
CA TYR A 27 10.75 4.87 7.09
C TYR A 27 9.49 4.84 6.22
N LYS A 28 8.41 4.27 6.78
CA LYS A 28 7.06 4.49 6.26
C LYS A 28 6.46 5.71 6.95
N HIS A 29 5.45 6.34 6.35
CA HIS A 29 4.87 7.58 6.85
C HIS A 29 3.36 7.46 7.05
N VAL A 30 2.84 8.14 8.09
CA VAL A 30 1.40 8.26 8.33
C VAL A 30 1.01 9.66 8.79
N LYS A 31 -0.03 10.22 8.18
CA LYS A 31 -0.81 11.33 8.70
C LYS A 31 -1.95 10.75 9.55
N LEU A 32 -2.03 11.20 10.80
CA LEU A 32 -3.09 10.79 11.72
C LEU A 32 -4.43 11.47 11.37
N PRO A 33 -5.59 10.87 11.73
CA PRO A 33 -6.89 11.51 11.56
C PRO A 33 -6.94 12.87 12.28
N VAL A 34 -7.58 13.90 11.71
CA VAL A 34 -7.72 15.21 12.41
C VAL A 34 -8.93 15.28 13.35
N ARG A 35 -9.77 14.24 13.35
CA ARG A 35 -10.82 13.97 14.35
C ARG A 35 -10.95 12.46 14.61
N PRO A 36 -11.57 12.04 15.73
CA PRO A 36 -12.06 10.67 15.86
C PRO A 36 -12.95 10.25 14.67
N LEU A 37 -12.87 8.97 14.31
CA LEU A 37 -13.76 8.37 13.33
C LEU A 37 -15.14 8.13 13.97
N ASN A 38 -16.20 8.31 13.18
CA ASN A 38 -17.58 8.18 13.60
C ASN A 38 -18.01 6.71 13.56
N ASP A 39 -19.08 6.38 14.30
CA ASP A 39 -19.70 5.06 14.23
C ASP A 39 -20.11 4.72 12.78
N GLY A 40 -19.62 3.60 12.27
CA GLY A 40 -19.81 3.15 10.89
C GLY A 40 -18.73 3.59 9.89
N GLU A 41 -17.76 4.44 10.25
CA GLU A 41 -16.60 4.71 9.40
C GLU A 41 -15.58 3.56 9.50
N ARG A 42 -15.50 2.72 8.47
CA ARG A 42 -14.47 1.66 8.38
C ARG A 42 -13.08 2.27 8.23
N CYS A 43 -12.10 1.73 8.96
CA CYS A 43 -10.70 2.14 8.86
C CYS A 43 -9.83 0.94 8.46
N LEU A 44 -9.17 1.03 7.30
CA LEU A 44 -8.36 -0.06 6.73
C LEU A 44 -6.89 0.34 6.56
N ALA A 45 -6.00 -0.43 7.17
CA ALA A 45 -4.58 -0.47 6.86
C ALA A 45 -4.27 -1.76 6.09
N ILE A 46 -3.61 -1.65 4.94
CA ILE A 46 -3.25 -2.79 4.09
C ILE A 46 -1.75 -2.77 3.81
N THR A 47 -1.10 -3.92 3.99
CA THR A 47 0.31 -4.14 3.65
C THR A 47 0.40 -5.22 2.57
N LEU A 48 0.86 -4.86 1.37
CA LEU A 48 1.16 -5.78 0.28
C LEU A 48 2.66 -6.09 0.31
N GLY A 49 2.99 -7.35 0.60
CA GLY A 49 4.30 -7.83 1.00
C GLY A 49 4.69 -7.30 2.39
N ILE A 50 4.95 -8.24 3.29
CA ILE A 50 5.19 -7.98 4.72
C ILE A 50 6.70 -7.89 4.98
N GLY A 51 7.50 -8.63 4.22
CA GLY A 51 8.94 -8.74 4.46
C GLY A 51 9.21 -9.36 5.84
N LYS A 52 10.32 -8.95 6.47
CA LYS A 52 10.71 -9.44 7.81
C LYS A 52 10.72 -8.36 8.89
N LEU A 53 10.52 -7.09 8.51
CA LEU A 53 10.72 -5.90 9.35
C LEU A 53 9.40 -5.14 9.51
N ILE A 54 8.62 -5.58 10.50
CA ILE A 54 7.26 -5.08 10.78
C ILE A 54 7.22 -3.93 11.78
N GLU A 55 8.36 -3.34 12.16
CA GLU A 55 8.43 -2.30 13.19
C GLU A 55 7.58 -1.08 12.82
N ALA A 56 7.55 -0.70 11.53
CA ALA A 56 6.73 0.40 11.03
C ALA A 56 5.22 0.11 11.19
N GLU A 57 4.76 -1.10 10.86
CA GLU A 57 3.39 -1.56 11.02
C GLU A 57 2.98 -1.70 12.50
N VAL A 58 3.89 -2.17 13.36
CA VAL A 58 3.71 -2.23 14.82
C VAL A 58 3.59 -0.82 15.41
N LEU A 59 4.32 0.15 14.90
CA LEU A 59 4.15 1.56 15.26
C LEU A 59 2.83 2.14 14.70
N LEU A 60 2.48 1.85 13.44
CA LEU A 60 1.20 2.23 12.82
C LEU A 60 0.01 1.76 13.66
N ARG A 61 0.06 0.52 14.16
CA ARG A 61 -0.98 -0.07 15.02
C ARG A 61 -1.17 0.66 16.35
N LYS A 62 -0.11 1.27 16.89
CA LYS A 62 -0.15 2.04 18.15
C LYS A 62 -0.74 3.44 17.97
N VAL A 63 -0.63 4.03 16.77
CA VAL A 63 -1.03 5.42 16.51
C VAL A 63 -2.34 5.57 15.75
N LEU A 64 -2.77 4.55 14.98
CA LEU A 64 -4.09 4.53 14.37
C LEU A 64 -5.19 4.21 15.40
N PRO A 65 -6.45 4.64 15.16
CA PRO A 65 -7.61 4.26 15.97
C PRO A 65 -7.70 2.75 16.20
N LYS A 66 -8.05 2.33 17.42
CA LYS A 66 -8.07 0.91 17.83
C LYS A 66 -8.98 0.01 16.96
N HIS A 67 -10.07 0.56 16.42
CA HIS A 67 -11.00 -0.15 15.54
C HIS A 67 -10.52 -0.24 14.08
N CYS A 68 -9.37 0.33 13.72
CA CYS A 68 -8.79 0.10 12.41
C CYS A 68 -8.43 -1.38 12.26
N GLU A 69 -8.84 -1.96 11.13
CA GLU A 69 -8.53 -3.32 10.72
C GLU A 69 -7.24 -3.30 9.90
N PHE A 70 -6.41 -4.32 10.10
CA PHE A 70 -5.12 -4.46 9.45
C PHE A 70 -5.14 -5.76 8.65
N PHE A 71 -4.75 -5.69 7.37
CA PHE A 71 -4.67 -6.85 6.47
C PHE A 71 -3.29 -6.89 5.81
N GLY A 72 -2.59 -8.02 5.95
CA GLY A 72 -1.26 -8.23 5.40
C GLY A 72 -1.24 -9.43 4.47
N VAL A 73 -0.62 -9.30 3.31
CA VAL A 73 -0.49 -10.38 2.33
C VAL A 73 0.95 -10.58 1.90
N ASP A 74 1.43 -11.82 1.96
CA ASP A 74 2.79 -12.19 1.61
C ASP A 74 2.85 -13.70 1.27
N PRO A 75 3.67 -14.13 0.29
CA PRO A 75 3.78 -15.55 -0.06
C PRO A 75 4.53 -16.40 0.98
N SER A 76 5.19 -15.80 1.98
CA SER A 76 6.08 -16.50 2.93
C SER A 76 5.45 -16.74 4.31
N ALA A 77 4.39 -17.54 4.38
CA ALA A 77 3.61 -17.73 5.62
C ALA A 77 4.41 -18.21 6.84
N LEU A 78 5.45 -19.06 6.63
CA LEU A 78 6.20 -19.72 7.71
C LEU A 78 6.77 -18.75 8.75
N TYR A 79 7.19 -17.56 8.32
CA TYR A 79 7.72 -16.52 9.21
C TYR A 79 6.73 -15.35 9.34
N ASN A 80 6.13 -14.92 8.22
CA ASN A 80 5.46 -13.62 8.16
C ASN A 80 4.08 -13.64 8.82
N LYS A 81 3.43 -14.81 8.91
CA LYS A 81 2.14 -14.95 9.61
C LYS A 81 2.24 -14.61 11.10
N ALA A 82 3.18 -15.25 11.82
CA ALA A 82 3.35 -15.03 13.25
C ALA A 82 3.79 -13.60 13.58
N LEU A 83 4.56 -12.97 12.68
CA LEU A 83 4.93 -11.56 12.79
C LEU A 83 3.68 -10.67 12.72
N VAL A 84 2.81 -10.80 11.71
CA VAL A 84 1.66 -9.88 11.59
C VAL A 84 0.54 -10.14 12.60
N GLU A 85 0.32 -11.40 12.98
CA GLU A 85 -0.66 -11.73 14.01
C GLU A 85 -0.27 -11.10 15.37
N SER A 86 1.02 -10.84 15.62
CA SER A 86 1.51 -10.19 16.86
C SER A 86 1.01 -8.75 17.07
N TYR A 87 0.56 -8.05 16.01
CA TYR A 87 -0.04 -6.71 16.10
C TYR A 87 -1.53 -6.68 15.70
N ASN A 88 -2.22 -7.82 15.78
CA ASN A 88 -3.63 -7.98 15.42
C ASN A 88 -3.92 -7.56 13.96
N CYS A 89 -3.14 -8.12 13.03
CA CYS A 89 -3.33 -8.02 11.58
C CYS A 89 -3.71 -9.39 10.99
N THR A 90 -4.66 -9.39 10.05
CA THR A 90 -5.12 -10.58 9.35
C THR A 90 -4.13 -10.94 8.25
N PHE A 91 -3.50 -12.11 8.35
CA PHE A 91 -2.56 -12.63 7.36
C PHE A 91 -3.27 -13.36 6.20
N PHE A 92 -2.78 -13.15 4.97
CA PHE A 92 -3.17 -13.92 3.79
C PHE A 92 -1.94 -14.41 3.00
N GLU A 93 -1.92 -15.71 2.65
CA GLU A 93 -0.80 -16.34 1.95
C GLU A 93 -0.96 -16.23 0.43
N ALA A 94 -0.40 -15.18 -0.16
CA ALA A 94 -0.31 -15.00 -1.61
C ALA A 94 0.74 -13.96 -2.00
N ALA A 95 1.19 -14.02 -3.25
CA ALA A 95 1.77 -12.87 -3.93
C ALA A 95 0.65 -12.05 -4.60
N ILE A 96 0.76 -10.72 -4.58
CA ILE A 96 -0.21 -9.83 -5.25
C ILE A 96 0.32 -9.39 -6.61
N GLY A 97 -0.54 -9.43 -7.63
CA GLY A 97 -0.22 -9.00 -8.98
C GLY A 97 -1.37 -8.29 -9.69
N ASP A 98 -1.20 -8.07 -11.00
CA ASP A 98 -2.21 -7.50 -11.89
C ASP A 98 -3.40 -8.47 -12.14
N LYS A 99 -3.16 -9.77 -12.01
CA LYS A 99 -4.10 -10.86 -12.28
C LYS A 99 -3.91 -12.03 -11.31
N THR A 100 -4.98 -12.81 -11.12
CA THR A 100 -4.93 -14.07 -10.38
C THR A 100 -4.37 -15.17 -11.29
N GLU A 101 -3.31 -15.85 -10.85
CA GLU A 101 -2.80 -17.05 -11.52
C GLU A 101 -2.74 -18.21 -10.54
N GLY A 102 -3.12 -19.40 -11.02
CA GLY A 102 -2.90 -20.65 -10.29
C GLY A 102 -1.41 -20.85 -9.99
N SER A 103 -1.10 -21.56 -8.90
CA SER A 103 0.27 -21.71 -8.40
C SER A 103 1.24 -22.23 -9.47
N LYS A 104 2.20 -21.39 -9.90
CA LYS A 104 3.23 -21.71 -10.89
C LYS A 104 4.61 -21.50 -10.28
N TYR A 105 5.39 -22.58 -10.22
CA TYR A 105 6.71 -22.67 -9.58
C TYR A 105 6.70 -22.29 -8.08
N PHE A 106 7.42 -23.06 -7.26
CA PHE A 106 7.50 -22.86 -5.79
C PHE A 106 6.15 -22.82 -5.02
N HIS A 107 5.03 -23.26 -5.61
CA HIS A 107 3.69 -23.28 -5.03
C HIS A 107 3.08 -21.93 -4.60
N ILE A 108 3.66 -20.80 -5.03
CA ILE A 108 3.13 -19.47 -4.68
C ILE A 108 1.81 -19.20 -5.42
N ARG A 109 0.74 -18.95 -4.66
CA ARG A 109 -0.55 -18.46 -5.18
C ARG A 109 -0.40 -16.98 -5.57
N HIS A 110 -0.74 -16.62 -6.80
CA HIS A 110 -0.84 -15.23 -7.23
C HIS A 110 -2.30 -14.79 -7.23
N VAL A 111 -2.60 -13.66 -6.60
CA VAL A 111 -3.94 -13.09 -6.48
C VAL A 111 -3.96 -11.68 -7.04
N ALA A 112 -4.96 -11.36 -7.86
CA ALA A 112 -5.16 -10.02 -8.37
C ALA A 112 -5.41 -9.04 -7.22
N LEU A 113 -4.88 -7.82 -7.32
CA LEU A 113 -5.21 -6.74 -6.38
C LEU A 113 -6.74 -6.53 -6.25
N GLU A 114 -7.52 -6.82 -7.29
CA GLU A 114 -8.99 -6.76 -7.28
C GLU A 114 -9.62 -7.82 -6.35
N GLU A 115 -9.29 -9.10 -6.53
CA GLU A 115 -9.75 -10.22 -5.70
C GLU A 115 -9.36 -9.99 -4.23
N TYR A 116 -8.09 -9.61 -3.98
CA TYR A 116 -7.63 -9.32 -2.63
C TYR A 116 -8.40 -8.15 -1.97
N SER A 117 -8.58 -7.04 -2.68
CA SER A 117 -9.19 -5.82 -2.13
C SER A 117 -10.72 -5.92 -1.97
N THR A 118 -11.38 -6.82 -2.69
CA THR A 118 -12.85 -6.91 -2.71
C THR A 118 -13.42 -8.15 -2.02
N GLU A 119 -12.77 -9.31 -2.15
CA GLU A 119 -13.23 -10.60 -1.61
C GLU A 119 -12.53 -10.95 -0.29
N ILE A 120 -11.21 -10.74 -0.19
CA ILE A 120 -10.41 -11.17 0.97
C ILE A 120 -10.39 -10.12 2.09
N VAL A 121 -10.09 -8.86 1.77
CA VAL A 121 -10.22 -7.72 2.71
C VAL A 121 -11.71 -7.36 2.95
N GLY A 122 -12.59 -7.76 2.03
CA GLY A 122 -13.98 -7.34 1.96
C GLY A 122 -14.10 -5.91 1.44
N ARG A 123 -14.92 -5.71 0.41
CA ARG A 123 -15.07 -4.43 -0.31
C ARG A 123 -15.27 -3.23 0.64
N SER A 124 -14.46 -2.18 0.43
CA SER A 124 -14.54 -0.89 1.11
C SER A 124 -14.42 0.24 0.10
N ASN A 125 -15.03 1.40 0.36
CA ASN A 125 -14.82 2.61 -0.45
C ASN A 125 -13.57 3.42 -0.04
N VAL A 126 -12.79 2.92 0.93
CA VAL A 126 -11.57 3.54 1.43
C VAL A 126 -10.51 2.51 1.81
N ILE A 127 -9.26 2.85 1.54
CA ILE A 127 -8.08 2.30 2.20
C ILE A 127 -7.38 3.50 2.87
N ASN A 128 -7.30 3.48 4.19
CA ASN A 128 -6.82 4.61 4.98
C ASN A 128 -5.30 4.75 4.88
N TRP A 129 -4.61 3.60 4.75
CA TRP A 129 -3.18 3.47 4.60
C TRP A 129 -2.85 2.21 3.80
N LEU A 130 -2.05 2.33 2.75
CA LEU A 130 -1.59 1.23 1.90
C LEU A 130 -0.06 1.23 1.85
N SER A 131 0.58 0.11 2.17
CA SER A 131 2.00 -0.15 1.90
C SER A 131 2.13 -1.14 0.75
N ILE A 132 3.08 -0.89 -0.16
CA ILE A 132 3.41 -1.77 -1.28
C ILE A 132 4.93 -1.98 -1.31
N ASP A 133 5.37 -3.17 -0.94
CA ASP A 133 6.73 -3.71 -1.10
C ASP A 133 6.52 -5.16 -1.58
N ILE A 134 6.50 -5.38 -2.89
CA ILE A 134 6.20 -6.70 -3.47
C ILE A 134 7.34 -7.20 -4.37
N GLN A 135 8.56 -6.80 -4.04
CA GLN A 135 9.81 -7.35 -4.57
C GLN A 135 9.86 -7.39 -6.11
N ALA A 136 9.77 -6.21 -6.73
CA ALA A 136 9.89 -5.92 -8.17
C ALA A 136 8.63 -6.07 -9.04
N GLU A 137 7.47 -6.36 -8.45
CA GLU A 137 6.17 -6.34 -9.14
C GLU A 137 5.38 -5.01 -8.94
N GLU A 138 5.93 -4.01 -8.26
CA GLU A 138 5.21 -2.76 -7.96
C GLU A 138 4.79 -1.98 -9.22
N ILE A 139 5.62 -2.04 -10.27
CA ILE A 139 5.36 -1.40 -11.56
C ILE A 139 4.10 -2.01 -12.23
N ALA A 140 3.84 -3.30 -12.03
CA ALA A 140 2.64 -3.96 -12.56
C ALA A 140 1.35 -3.42 -11.93
N LEU A 141 1.43 -2.87 -10.71
CA LEU A 141 0.28 -2.25 -10.02
C LEU A 141 0.04 -0.79 -10.40
N PHE A 142 0.95 -0.11 -11.12
CA PHE A 142 0.74 1.29 -11.52
C PHE A 142 -0.59 1.53 -12.27
N PRO A 143 -1.02 0.71 -13.26
CA PRO A 143 -2.31 0.89 -13.93
C PRO A 143 -3.52 0.78 -12.98
N SER A 144 -3.39 0.07 -11.87
CA SER A 144 -4.42 -0.04 -10.83
C SER A 144 -4.53 1.23 -9.99
N LEU A 145 -3.41 1.93 -9.81
CA LEU A 145 -3.27 3.12 -8.98
C LEU A 145 -3.55 4.44 -9.73
N LEU A 146 -3.49 4.49 -11.06
CA LEU A 146 -3.70 5.69 -11.88
C LEU A 146 -5.17 6.09 -12.06
N LYS A 147 -5.40 7.27 -12.66
CA LYS A 147 -6.75 7.75 -12.97
C LYS A 147 -7.45 6.83 -13.98
N TYR A 148 -8.72 6.51 -13.71
CA TYR A 148 -9.51 5.49 -14.42
C TYR A 148 -8.95 4.05 -14.29
N GLY A 149 -7.98 3.84 -13.38
CA GLY A 149 -7.43 2.55 -13.02
C GLY A 149 -8.40 1.66 -12.23
N LEU A 150 -7.91 0.51 -11.78
CA LEU A 150 -8.69 -0.47 -11.01
C LEU A 150 -9.41 0.16 -9.81
N LEU A 151 -8.69 0.94 -8.99
CA LEU A 151 -9.27 1.52 -7.77
C LEU A 151 -10.43 2.50 -8.09
N ASP A 152 -10.34 3.25 -9.19
CA ASP A 152 -11.43 4.12 -9.64
C ASP A 152 -12.65 3.31 -10.11
N LYS A 153 -12.42 2.23 -10.88
CA LYS A 153 -13.49 1.31 -11.32
C LYS A 153 -14.20 0.63 -10.15
N LEU A 154 -13.46 0.32 -9.09
CA LEU A 154 -13.99 -0.27 -7.86
C LEU A 154 -14.65 0.77 -6.93
N ASN A 155 -14.52 2.07 -7.20
CA ASN A 155 -14.92 3.18 -6.32
C ASN A 155 -14.21 3.12 -4.94
N MET A 156 -12.90 2.84 -4.96
CA MET A 156 -12.03 2.71 -3.80
C MET A 156 -11.00 3.83 -3.76
N HIS A 157 -10.93 4.55 -2.63
CA HIS A 157 -9.97 5.64 -2.46
C HIS A 157 -8.85 5.26 -1.48
N VAL A 158 -7.59 5.27 -1.93
CA VAL A 158 -6.41 5.19 -1.06
C VAL A 158 -6.10 6.59 -0.54
N CYS A 159 -6.19 6.83 0.77
CA CYS A 159 -5.84 8.12 1.35
C CYS A 159 -4.32 8.34 1.50
N GLN A 160 -3.56 7.26 1.73
CA GLN A 160 -2.12 7.31 2.00
C GLN A 160 -1.46 6.08 1.38
N LEU A 161 -0.38 6.30 0.64
CA LEU A 161 0.38 5.27 -0.05
C LEU A 161 1.85 5.37 0.36
N ASN A 162 2.38 4.29 0.91
CA ASN A 162 3.82 4.04 1.05
C ASN A 162 4.19 2.96 0.03
N MET A 163 5.33 3.12 -0.64
CA MET A 163 5.75 2.20 -1.70
C MET A 163 7.27 2.16 -1.77
N GLU A 164 7.85 0.96 -1.65
CA GLU A 164 9.24 0.71 -2.01
C GLU A 164 9.29 0.35 -3.50
N LEU A 165 10.13 1.03 -4.29
CA LEU A 165 10.28 0.75 -5.71
C LEU A 165 11.54 -0.07 -5.95
N HIS A 166 11.35 -1.38 -6.13
CA HIS A 166 12.42 -2.32 -6.47
C HIS A 166 12.91 -2.12 -7.91
N LEU A 167 13.84 -1.18 -8.08
CA LEU A 167 14.48 -0.92 -9.36
C LEU A 167 15.55 -1.99 -9.64
N ALA A 168 15.27 -2.90 -10.57
CA ALA A 168 16.27 -3.84 -11.06
C ALA A 168 17.55 -3.08 -11.48
N PRO A 169 18.75 -3.58 -11.13
CA PRO A 169 19.98 -2.82 -11.30
C PRO A 169 20.17 -2.38 -12.75
N PHE A 170 20.50 -1.09 -12.94
CA PHE A 170 20.67 -0.37 -14.22
C PHE A 170 21.51 -1.05 -15.31
N ARG A 171 22.22 -2.14 -14.97
CA ARG A 171 23.07 -2.94 -15.87
C ARG A 171 22.34 -4.07 -16.60
N LEU A 172 21.17 -4.52 -16.15
CA LEU A 172 20.48 -5.70 -16.69
C LEU A 172 19.21 -5.38 -17.51
N LEU A 173 18.59 -4.22 -17.31
CA LEU A 173 17.44 -3.78 -18.10
C LEU A 173 17.83 -2.65 -19.07
N PRO A 174 17.42 -2.71 -20.34
CA PRO A 174 17.59 -1.56 -21.23
C PRO A 174 16.79 -0.37 -20.67
N PRO A 175 17.32 0.88 -20.71
CA PRO A 175 16.75 2.06 -20.04
C PRO A 175 15.27 2.38 -20.34
N ARG A 176 14.72 1.77 -21.39
CA ARG A 176 13.34 1.97 -21.86
C ARG A 176 12.29 1.14 -21.11
N THR A 177 12.69 0.14 -20.32
CA THR A 177 11.75 -0.87 -19.77
C THR A 177 11.29 -0.58 -18.34
N GLY A 178 12.19 -0.46 -17.36
CA GLY A 178 11.81 -0.14 -15.97
C GLY A 178 11.51 1.35 -15.72
N VAL A 179 12.25 2.25 -16.37
CA VAL A 179 12.25 3.69 -16.04
C VAL A 179 11.07 4.45 -16.67
N VAL A 180 10.63 4.07 -17.88
CA VAL A 180 9.53 4.73 -18.60
C VAL A 180 8.17 4.56 -17.90
N PRO A 181 7.78 3.37 -17.39
CA PRO A 181 6.57 3.22 -16.58
C PRO A 181 6.53 4.11 -15.34
N ILE A 182 7.67 4.28 -14.65
CA ILE A 182 7.77 5.13 -13.46
C ILE A 182 7.55 6.60 -13.84
N PHE A 183 8.23 7.12 -14.86
CA PHE A 183 7.99 8.49 -15.31
C PHE A 183 6.56 8.72 -15.80
N LYS A 184 5.94 7.75 -16.47
CA LYS A 184 4.52 7.82 -16.86
C LYS A 184 3.60 7.85 -15.64
N PHE A 185 3.85 7.00 -14.64
CA PHE A 185 3.08 6.95 -13.40
C PHE A 185 3.19 8.27 -12.63
N LEU A 186 4.40 8.78 -12.40
CA LEU A 186 4.64 10.05 -11.74
C LEU A 186 4.00 11.22 -12.50
N ALA A 187 4.15 11.27 -13.83
CA ALA A 187 3.55 12.32 -14.65
C ALA A 187 2.02 12.31 -14.60
N ASP A 188 1.36 11.14 -14.77
CA ASP A 188 -0.10 11.06 -14.70
C ASP A 188 -0.61 11.39 -13.29
N ALA A 189 0.03 10.86 -12.24
CA ALA A 189 -0.34 11.13 -10.85
C ALA A 189 -0.21 12.62 -10.46
N LEU A 190 0.86 13.30 -10.91
CA LEU A 190 1.06 14.74 -10.70
C LEU A 190 0.05 15.57 -11.52
N MET A 191 -0.11 15.28 -12.81
CA MET A 191 -0.99 16.04 -13.70
C MET A 191 -2.48 15.87 -13.34
N SER A 192 -2.88 14.68 -12.88
CA SER A 192 -4.21 14.42 -12.34
C SER A 192 -4.41 14.92 -10.90
N ARG A 193 -3.33 15.42 -10.25
CA ARG A 193 -3.29 15.83 -8.83
C ARG A 193 -3.80 14.75 -7.87
N ARG A 194 -3.57 13.49 -8.22
CA ARG A 194 -4.07 12.30 -7.51
C ARG A 194 -3.24 11.97 -6.28
N PHE A 195 -1.93 12.17 -6.35
CA PHE A 195 -1.00 11.96 -5.25
C PHE A 195 -0.09 13.16 -5.06
N HIS A 196 0.31 13.41 -3.81
CA HIS A 196 1.44 14.27 -3.48
C HIS A 196 2.60 13.35 -3.10
N PHE A 197 3.74 13.51 -3.76
CA PHE A 197 4.87 12.61 -3.59
C PHE A 197 5.83 13.14 -2.52
N TYR A 198 6.14 12.29 -1.55
CA TYR A 198 7.29 12.43 -0.67
C TYR A 198 8.29 11.35 -1.07
N PHE A 199 9.48 11.76 -1.53
CA PHE A 199 10.54 10.83 -1.92
C PHE A 199 11.56 10.74 -0.80
N GLN A 200 11.94 9.52 -0.45
CA GLN A 200 13.04 9.22 0.46
C GLN A 200 14.05 8.34 -0.25
N THR A 201 15.33 8.65 -0.08
CA THR A 201 16.44 7.77 -0.46
C THR A 201 16.84 6.93 0.74
N LEU A 202 16.98 5.63 0.53
CA LEU A 202 17.63 4.69 1.44
C LEU A 202 19.15 4.79 1.31
#